data_AF-A0A520JDB1-F1
#
_entry.id   AF-A0A520JDB1-F1
#
_cell.length_a   1.000
_cell.length_b   1.000
_cell.length_c   1.000
_cell.angle_alpha   90.00
_cell.angle_beta   90.00
_cell.angle_gamma   90.00
#
_symmetry.space_group_name_H-M   'P 1'
#
loop_
_entity.id
_entity.type
_entity.pdbx_description
1 polymer ?
#
loop_
_entity_poly.entity_id
_entity_poly.type
_entity_poly.pdbx_seq_one_letter_code
_entity_poly.pdbx_strand_id
1 'polypeptide(L)'
;LFVTGGSGGGVLTAWIVGKTDRFKAAATQKPVINWASEALTMDNTLFTSRYWFTKLPWEDPMSYWNRSPLSLVGNVKTPTLVVVGSDDYRTPVSESEQYYAALQIRGIPTALVKVPGASHGGFTARPSQSAAKASAIIAWFDRYRAKPSGSRTD
;
A
#
# COMPACT_ATOMS: atom_id res chain seq x y z
N LEU A 1 9.19 -15.26 3.56
CA LEU A 1 9.16 -14.35 2.40
C LEU A 1 8.60 -13.00 2.84
N PHE A 2 9.06 -11.91 2.22
CA PHE A 2 8.54 -10.55 2.40
C PHE A 2 8.10 -10.00 1.03
N VAL A 3 7.23 -8.99 1.00
CA VAL A 3 6.76 -8.35 -0.24
C VAL A 3 6.68 -6.84 -0.08
N THR A 4 7.16 -6.10 -1.08
CA THR A 4 7.01 -4.65 -1.16
C THR A 4 6.92 -4.19 -2.60
N GLY A 5 6.21 -3.09 -2.82
CA GLY A 5 6.11 -2.44 -4.12
C GLY A 5 5.58 -1.02 -3.97
N GLY A 6 5.89 -0.18 -4.96
CA GLY A 6 5.42 1.20 -5.04
C GLY A 6 4.48 1.43 -6.21
N SER A 7 3.51 2.34 -6.06
CA SER A 7 2.54 2.72 -7.10
C SER A 7 1.76 1.47 -7.56
N GLY A 8 1.80 1.08 -8.84
CA GLY A 8 1.23 -0.20 -9.30
C GLY A 8 1.73 -1.42 -8.51
N GLY A 9 3.00 -1.44 -8.09
CA GLY A 9 3.53 -2.47 -7.20
C GLY A 9 2.96 -2.39 -5.77
N GLY A 10 2.55 -1.20 -5.32
CA GLY A 10 1.84 -0.99 -4.05
C GLY A 10 0.42 -1.58 -4.11
N VAL A 11 -0.27 -1.37 -5.23
CA VAL A 11 -1.57 -2.03 -5.52
C VAL A 11 -1.42 -3.54 -5.43
N LEU A 12 -0.44 -4.10 -6.14
CA LEU A 12 -0.20 -5.55 -6.15
C LEU A 12 0.24 -6.09 -4.79
N THR A 13 1.00 -5.32 -4.01
CA THR A 13 1.38 -5.68 -2.63
C THR A 13 0.15 -5.76 -1.73
N ALA A 14 -0.73 -4.76 -1.75
CA ALA A 14 -1.96 -4.74 -0.96
C ALA A 14 -2.95 -5.83 -1.41
N TRP A 15 -3.00 -6.10 -2.72
CA TRP A 15 -3.84 -7.15 -3.30
C TRP A 15 -3.35 -8.55 -2.90
N ILE A 16 -2.06 -8.85 -3.05
CA ILE A 16 -1.54 -10.21 -2.87
C ILE A 16 -1.60 -10.66 -1.41
N VAL A 17 -1.42 -9.76 -0.44
CA VAL A 17 -1.57 -10.10 0.99
C VAL A 17 -3.02 -10.37 1.41
N GLY A 18 -4.00 -9.97 0.60
CA GLY A 18 -5.41 -10.37 0.74
C GLY A 18 -5.76 -11.68 0.02
N LYS A 19 -4.81 -12.28 -0.70
CA LYS A 19 -4.98 -13.53 -1.46
C LYS A 19 -4.17 -14.70 -0.94
N THR A 20 -3.16 -14.45 -0.10
CA THR A 20 -2.29 -15.49 0.46
C THR A 20 -1.67 -15.06 1.78
N ASP A 21 -1.25 -16.04 2.59
CA ASP A 21 -0.59 -15.90 3.89
C ASP A 21 0.91 -16.28 3.85
N ARG A 22 1.49 -16.46 2.65
CA ARG A 22 2.89 -16.87 2.47
C ARG A 22 3.93 -15.82 2.89
N PHE A 23 3.50 -14.57 3.12
CA PHE A 23 4.36 -13.46 3.49
C PHE A 23 4.39 -13.25 5.00
N LYS A 24 5.60 -13.10 5.56
CA LYS A 24 5.80 -12.81 6.98
C LYS A 24 5.50 -11.35 7.32
N ALA A 25 5.74 -10.45 6.38
CA ALA A 25 5.37 -9.05 6.43
C ALA A 25 5.33 -8.46 5.02
N ALA A 26 4.61 -7.35 4.87
CA ALA A 26 4.50 -6.57 3.65
C ALA A 26 4.78 -5.08 3.90
N ALA A 27 5.21 -4.38 2.85
CA ALA A 27 5.31 -2.93 2.84
C ALA A 27 4.75 -2.38 1.53
N THR A 28 3.55 -1.83 1.57
CA THR A 28 2.92 -1.20 0.41
C THR A 28 3.25 0.30 0.38
N GLN A 29 3.71 0.80 -0.76
CA GLN A 29 4.11 2.20 -0.92
C GLN A 29 3.19 2.86 -1.96
N LYS A 30 2.59 4.00 -1.61
CA LYS A 30 1.69 4.82 -2.43
C LYS A 30 0.70 3.95 -3.25
N PRO A 31 -0.07 3.07 -2.56
CA PRO A 31 -1.01 2.20 -3.23
C PRO A 31 -2.28 2.94 -3.66
N VAL A 32 -2.89 2.42 -4.73
CA VAL A 32 -4.35 2.51 -4.91
C VAL A 32 -5.00 1.36 -4.17
N ILE A 33 -6.01 1.66 -3.37
CA ILE A 33 -6.68 0.75 -2.43
C ILE A 33 -8.16 0.61 -2.76
N ASN A 34 -8.79 1.70 -3.19
CA ASN A 34 -10.17 1.80 -3.61
C ASN A 34 -10.22 2.53 -4.97
N TRP A 35 -10.48 1.76 -6.03
CA TRP A 35 -10.51 2.31 -7.38
C TRP A 35 -11.64 3.32 -7.60
N ALA A 36 -12.72 3.26 -6.82
CA ALA A 36 -13.83 4.20 -6.96
C ALA A 36 -13.44 5.60 -6.49
N SER A 37 -12.70 5.72 -5.37
CA SER A 37 -12.14 6.99 -4.92
C SER A 37 -10.99 7.45 -5.81
N GLU A 38 -10.07 6.55 -6.17
CA GLU A 38 -8.93 6.87 -7.05
C GLU A 38 -9.38 7.54 -8.35
N ALA A 39 -10.38 6.95 -9.03
CA ALA A 39 -10.90 7.45 -10.29
C ALA A 39 -11.37 8.92 -10.20
N LEU A 40 -11.76 9.38 -9.01
CA LEU A 40 -12.36 10.69 -8.77
C LEU A 40 -11.46 11.67 -8.00
N THR A 41 -10.28 11.23 -7.57
CA THR A 41 -9.40 12.04 -6.70
C THR A 41 -7.98 12.20 -7.21
N MET A 42 -7.54 11.35 -8.14
CA MET A 42 -6.20 11.43 -8.72
C MET A 42 -6.03 12.62 -9.68
N ASP A 43 -4.80 13.10 -9.84
CA ASP A 43 -4.41 14.18 -10.75
C ASP A 43 -4.57 13.86 -12.26
N ASN A 44 -5.04 12.66 -12.60
CA ASN A 44 -5.20 12.16 -13.96
C ASN A 44 -6.58 11.53 -14.23
N THR A 45 -7.62 11.99 -13.54
CA THR A 45 -9.00 11.44 -13.60
C THR A 45 -9.56 11.29 -15.02
N LEU A 46 -9.39 12.28 -15.90
CA LEU A 46 -9.94 12.22 -17.26
C LEU A 46 -9.32 11.11 -18.11
N PHE A 47 -8.02 10.87 -17.93
CA PHE A 47 -7.33 9.79 -18.63
C PHE A 47 -7.77 8.43 -18.11
N THR A 48 -7.77 8.23 -16.79
CA THR A 48 -8.10 6.91 -16.21
C THR A 48 -9.55 6.54 -16.42
N SER A 49 -10.47 7.52 -16.31
CA SER A 49 -11.90 7.33 -16.61
C SER A 49 -12.15 6.93 -18.06
N ARG A 50 -11.29 7.34 -19.00
CA ARG A 50 -11.42 7.01 -20.42
C ARG A 50 -10.78 5.68 -20.79
N TYR A 51 -9.70 5.28 -20.12
CA TYR A 51 -8.83 4.20 -20.61
C TYR A 51 -8.67 3.00 -19.67
N TRP A 52 -8.99 3.12 -18.37
CA TRP A 52 -8.72 2.04 -17.41
C TRP A 52 -9.96 1.22 -17.05
N PHE A 53 -11.15 1.80 -17.20
CA PHE A 53 -12.43 1.15 -16.93
C PHE A 53 -13.40 1.37 -18.09
N THR A 54 -14.31 0.42 -18.31
CA THR A 54 -15.30 0.49 -19.41
C THR A 54 -16.47 1.40 -19.09
N LYS A 55 -16.79 1.59 -17.80
CA LYS A 55 -17.92 2.38 -17.29
C LYS A 55 -17.45 3.26 -16.13
N LEU A 56 -18.18 4.33 -15.85
CA LEU A 56 -17.84 5.25 -14.77
C LEU A 56 -18.16 4.65 -13.38
N PRO A 57 -17.56 5.13 -12.28
CA PRO A 57 -17.73 4.53 -10.95
C PRO A 57 -19.19 4.48 -10.46
N TRP A 58 -20.02 5.45 -10.85
CA TRP A 58 -21.44 5.48 -10.49
C TRP A 58 -22.35 4.64 -11.42
N GLU A 59 -21.83 4.19 -12.56
CA GLU A 59 -22.56 3.35 -13.51
C GLU A 59 -22.30 1.86 -13.28
N ASP A 60 -21.09 1.50 -12.83
CA ASP A 60 -20.70 0.14 -12.49
C ASP A 60 -19.79 0.11 -11.25
N PRO A 61 -20.34 0.39 -10.05
CA PRO A 61 -19.55 0.45 -8.83
C PRO A 61 -18.87 -0.88 -8.49
N MET A 62 -19.47 -2.01 -8.87
CA MET A 62 -18.95 -3.33 -8.55
C MET A 62 -17.68 -3.66 -9.33
N SER A 63 -17.54 -3.20 -10.57
CA SER A 63 -16.29 -3.36 -11.32
C SER A 63 -15.09 -2.69 -10.65
N TYR A 64 -15.30 -1.53 -10.01
CA TYR A 64 -14.26 -0.83 -9.26
C TYR A 64 -13.97 -1.55 -7.95
N TRP A 65 -15.01 -1.92 -7.19
CA TRP A 65 -14.87 -2.65 -5.94
C TRP A 65 -14.11 -3.98 -6.10
N ASN A 66 -14.47 -4.79 -7.10
CA ASN A 66 -13.87 -6.11 -7.33
C ASN A 66 -12.37 -6.06 -7.68
N ARG A 67 -11.87 -4.91 -8.17
CA ARG A 67 -10.46 -4.69 -8.46
C ARG A 67 -9.71 -4.01 -7.30
N SER A 68 -10.43 -3.53 -6.30
CA SER A 68 -9.89 -2.75 -5.19
C SER A 68 -9.27 -3.68 -4.13
N PRO A 69 -8.00 -3.48 -3.73
CA PRO A 69 -7.42 -4.20 -2.59
C PRO A 69 -8.25 -4.11 -1.31
N LEU A 70 -9.01 -3.01 -1.12
CA LEU A 70 -9.92 -2.85 0.02
C LEU A 70 -10.97 -3.97 0.12
N SER A 71 -11.46 -4.49 -0.99
CA SER A 71 -12.41 -5.61 -1.03
C SER A 71 -11.85 -6.92 -0.46
N LEU A 72 -10.52 -7.03 -0.42
CA LEU A 72 -9.80 -8.20 0.09
C LEU A 72 -9.30 -7.99 1.52
N VAL A 73 -9.49 -6.80 2.09
CA VAL A 73 -8.90 -6.46 3.39
C VAL A 73 -9.38 -7.40 4.48
N GLY A 74 -10.58 -7.98 4.37
CA GLY A 74 -11.14 -8.99 5.28
C GLY A 74 -10.38 -10.33 5.32
N ASN A 75 -9.54 -10.61 4.31
CA ASN A 75 -8.74 -11.83 4.24
C ASN A 75 -7.29 -11.62 4.71
N VAL A 76 -6.87 -10.36 4.87
CA VAL A 76 -5.48 -10.04 5.22
C VAL A 76 -5.16 -10.58 6.60
N LYS A 77 -4.01 -11.25 6.70
CA LYS A 77 -3.36 -11.70 7.95
C LYS A 77 -1.94 -11.14 8.11
N THR A 78 -1.32 -10.73 7.00
CA THR A 78 0.07 -10.30 6.92
C THR A 78 0.27 -8.93 7.57
N PRO A 79 1.18 -8.78 8.55
CA PRO A 79 1.61 -7.49 9.05
C PRO A 79 2.06 -6.56 7.91
N THR A 80 1.46 -5.37 7.81
CA THR A 80 1.66 -4.51 6.63
C THR A 80 2.01 -3.07 7.01
N LEU A 81 3.17 -2.60 6.55
CA LEU A 81 3.56 -1.20 6.56
C LEU A 81 2.91 -0.48 5.36
N VAL A 82 2.36 0.70 5.57
CA VAL A 82 1.81 1.58 4.52
C VAL A 82 2.67 2.84 4.46
N VAL A 83 3.12 3.23 3.27
CA VAL A 83 3.99 4.39 3.06
C VAL A 83 3.38 5.31 2.02
N VAL A 84 3.25 6.61 2.30
CA VAL A 84 2.72 7.60 1.35
C VAL A 84 3.37 8.96 1.57
N GLY A 85 3.23 9.87 0.61
CA GLY A 85 3.76 11.22 0.66
C GLY A 85 2.58 12.15 0.86
N SER A 86 2.72 13.19 1.68
CA SER A 86 1.57 14.06 2.00
C SER A 86 1.01 14.79 0.78
N ASP A 87 1.82 14.95 -0.27
CA ASP A 87 1.51 15.74 -1.47
C ASP A 87 1.45 14.84 -2.70
N ASP A 88 1.15 13.54 -2.49
CA ASP A 88 0.95 12.58 -3.57
C ASP A 88 -0.47 12.72 -4.14
N TYR A 89 -0.59 13.43 -5.27
CA TYR A 89 -1.86 13.59 -5.98
C TYR A 89 -2.11 12.51 -7.04
N ARG A 90 -1.13 11.66 -7.33
CA ARG A 90 -1.30 10.54 -8.29
C ARG A 90 -1.98 9.36 -7.63
N THR A 91 -1.65 9.09 -6.37
CA THR A 91 -2.37 8.15 -5.51
C THR A 91 -2.63 8.87 -4.19
N PRO A 92 -3.76 9.61 -4.09
CA PRO A 92 -4.07 10.47 -2.96
C PRO A 92 -3.89 9.79 -1.61
N VAL A 93 -3.45 10.57 -0.61
CA VAL A 93 -3.16 10.09 0.76
C VAL A 93 -4.31 9.31 1.37
N SER A 94 -5.55 9.66 1.02
CA SER A 94 -6.78 8.97 1.44
C SER A 94 -6.76 7.48 1.11
N GLU A 95 -6.10 7.03 0.03
CA GLU A 95 -5.98 5.61 -0.31
C GLU A 95 -5.16 4.86 0.76
N SER A 96 -4.05 5.44 1.18
CA SER A 96 -3.20 4.87 2.22
C SER A 96 -3.85 4.92 3.60
N GLU A 97 -4.57 6.00 3.90
CA GLU A 97 -5.32 6.14 5.15
C GLU A 97 -6.48 5.14 5.25
N GLN A 98 -7.23 4.94 4.16
CA GLN A 98 -8.28 3.92 4.06
C GLN A 98 -7.72 2.53 4.40
N TYR A 99 -6.59 2.15 3.80
CA TYR A 99 -6.01 0.82 4.06
C TYR A 99 -5.45 0.68 5.46
N TYR A 100 -4.73 1.68 5.96
CA TYR A 100 -4.21 1.69 7.32
C TYR A 100 -5.35 1.55 8.35
N ALA A 101 -6.41 2.34 8.21
CA ALA A 101 -7.57 2.26 9.09
C ALA A 101 -8.28 0.90 8.99
N ALA A 102 -8.45 0.36 7.78
CA ALA A 102 -9.06 -0.96 7.59
C ALA A 102 -8.24 -2.09 8.23
N LEU A 103 -6.91 -2.04 8.12
CA LEU A 103 -6.02 -3.00 8.78
C LEU A 103 -6.06 -2.88 10.31
N GLN A 104 -6.14 -1.66 10.84
CA GLN A 104 -6.33 -1.42 12.28
C GLN A 104 -7.64 -2.02 12.78
N ILE A 105 -8.75 -1.80 12.06
CA ILE A 105 -10.07 -2.39 12.39
C ILE A 105 -10.00 -3.92 12.38
N ARG A 106 -9.25 -4.51 11.44
CA ARG A 106 -9.02 -5.96 11.37
C ARG A 106 -8.08 -6.50 12.46
N GLY A 107 -7.46 -5.64 13.28
CA GLY A 107 -6.45 -6.04 14.25
C GLY A 107 -5.14 -6.53 13.63
N ILE A 108 -4.87 -6.18 12.37
CA ILE A 108 -3.63 -6.56 11.70
C ILE A 108 -2.52 -5.58 12.13
N PRO A 109 -1.35 -6.08 12.56
CA PRO A 109 -0.23 -5.20 12.87
C PRO A 109 0.12 -4.34 11.65
N THR A 110 -0.01 -3.03 11.80
CA THR A 110 0.23 -2.06 10.71
C THR A 110 0.81 -0.76 11.25
N ALA A 111 1.45 0.00 10.37
CA ALA A 111 1.94 1.33 10.61
C ALA A 111 1.78 2.17 9.34
N LEU A 112 1.58 3.47 9.49
CA LEU A 112 1.51 4.43 8.39
C LEU A 112 2.68 5.40 8.46
N VAL A 113 3.49 5.44 7.40
CA VAL A 113 4.56 6.43 7.22
C VAL A 113 4.09 7.45 6.20
N LYS A 114 3.78 8.65 6.65
CA LYS A 114 3.45 9.80 5.79
C LYS A 114 4.68 10.71 5.68
N VAL A 115 5.25 10.82 4.49
CA VAL A 115 6.46 11.63 4.22
C VAL A 115 6.03 13.06 3.88
N PRO A 116 6.35 14.07 4.73
CA PRO A 116 5.90 15.44 4.51
C PRO A 116 6.51 16.07 3.25
N GLY A 117 5.66 16.73 2.47
CA GLY A 117 6.02 17.45 1.23
C GLY A 117 6.43 16.54 0.06
N ALA A 118 6.31 15.21 0.20
CA ALA A 118 6.69 14.28 -0.86
C ALA A 118 5.52 14.05 -1.82
N SER A 119 5.76 14.27 -3.11
CA SER A 119 4.85 13.92 -4.21
C SER A 119 5.05 12.49 -4.70
N HIS A 120 4.22 12.02 -5.64
CA HIS A 120 4.32 10.65 -6.17
C HIS A 120 5.71 10.30 -6.70
N GLY A 121 6.34 11.19 -7.47
CA GLY A 121 7.74 11.04 -7.93
C GLY A 121 8.76 11.56 -6.91
N GLY A 122 8.36 12.47 -6.03
CA GLY A 122 9.21 13.24 -5.13
C GLY A 122 9.77 12.50 -3.92
N PHE A 123 9.38 11.25 -3.67
CA PHE A 123 9.97 10.44 -2.60
C PHE A 123 11.46 10.19 -2.73
N THR A 124 12.04 10.41 -3.92
CA THR A 124 13.48 10.33 -4.17
C THR A 124 14.16 11.69 -4.30
N ALA A 125 13.40 12.79 -4.30
CA ALA A 125 13.93 14.13 -4.55
C ALA A 125 14.78 14.67 -3.40
N ARG A 126 14.58 14.16 -2.18
CA ARG A 126 15.41 14.48 -1.00
C ARG A 126 16.10 13.21 -0.50
N PRO A 127 17.43 13.10 -0.57
CA PRO A 127 18.16 11.90 -0.16
C PRO A 127 17.85 11.43 1.26
N SER A 128 17.66 12.36 2.20
CA SER A 128 17.31 12.06 3.59
C SER A 128 15.93 11.37 3.71
N GLN A 129 14.94 11.80 2.92
CA GLN A 129 13.62 11.18 2.90
C GLN A 129 13.65 9.81 2.24
N SER A 130 14.43 9.64 1.17
CA SER A 130 14.67 8.33 0.53
C SER A 130 15.26 7.34 1.53
N ALA A 131 16.29 7.76 2.27
CA ALA A 131 16.96 6.95 3.27
C ALA A 131 16.01 6.58 4.41
N ALA A 132 15.31 7.57 4.99
CA ALA A 132 14.35 7.32 6.06
C ALA A 132 13.25 6.34 5.66
N LYS A 133 12.73 6.44 4.43
CA LYS A 133 11.75 5.49 3.87
C LYS A 133 12.33 4.08 3.79
N ALA A 134 13.53 3.93 3.22
CA ALA A 134 14.18 2.63 3.09
C ALA A 134 14.44 2.01 4.47
N SER A 135 14.95 2.80 5.42
CA SER A 135 15.16 2.39 6.81
C SER A 135 13.86 1.94 7.48
N ALA A 136 12.73 2.64 7.26
CA ALA A 136 11.44 2.23 7.81
C ALA A 136 10.97 0.87 7.27
N ILE A 137 11.14 0.62 5.97
CA ILE A 137 10.78 -0.67 5.34
C ILE A 137 11.68 -1.80 5.87
N ILE A 138 12.99 -1.56 5.93
CA ILE A 138 13.96 -2.53 6.46
C ILE A 138 13.63 -2.86 7.92
N ALA A 139 13.44 -1.84 8.76
CA ALA A 139 13.09 -2.01 10.18
C ALA A 139 11.77 -2.78 10.35
N TRP A 140 10.77 -2.52 9.49
CA TRP A 140 9.53 -3.28 9.49
C TRP A 140 9.78 -4.76 9.18
N PHE A 141 10.53 -5.07 8.14
CA PHE A 141 10.84 -6.46 7.80
C PHE A 141 11.69 -7.16 8.85
N ASP A 142 12.66 -6.46 9.45
CA ASP A 142 13.49 -7.01 10.51
C ASP A 142 12.66 -7.35 11.76
N ARG A 143 11.66 -6.53 12.10
CA ARG A 143 10.71 -6.81 13.19
C ARG A 143 9.96 -8.15 13.02
N TYR A 144 9.67 -8.55 11.79
CA TYR A 144 8.95 -9.80 11.48
C TYR A 144 9.85 -10.89 10.89
N ARG A 145 11.17 -10.68 10.89
CA ARG A 145 12.14 -11.73 10.58
C ARG A 145 12.17 -12.70 11.76
N ALA A 146 12.01 -13.99 11.48
CA ALA A 146 12.26 -15.00 12.50
C ALA A 146 13.73 -14.89 12.94
N LYS A 147 14.00 -14.87 14.25
CA LYS A 147 15.38 -15.05 14.73
C LYS A 147 15.87 -16.39 14.20
N PRO A 148 17.11 -16.49 13.67
CA PRO A 148 17.68 -17.79 13.36
C PRO A 148 17.55 -18.67 14.61
N SER A 149 16.95 -19.86 14.47
CA SER A 149 17.08 -20.90 15.47
C SER A 149 18.58 -21.06 15.72
N GLY A 150 19.01 -20.85 16.95
CA GLY A 150 20.38 -20.51 17.30
C GLY A 150 21.45 -21.33 16.57
N SER A 151 22.58 -20.68 16.34
CA SER A 151 23.87 -21.34 16.42
C SER A 151 23.86 -22.23 17.67
N ARG A 152 23.69 -23.54 17.48
CA ARG A 152 24.24 -24.50 18.43
C ARG A 152 25.74 -24.27 18.38
N THR A 153 26.23 -23.47 19.29
CA THR A 153 27.58 -23.67 19.82
C THR A 153 27.44 -24.81 20.81
N ASP A 154 27.84 -25.98 20.34
CA ASP A 154 28.46 -27.11 21.03
C ASP A 154 27.98 -27.46 22.46
#